data_AF-A0A918EG28-F1
#
_entry.id   AF-A0A918EG28-F1
#
_cell.length_a   1.000
_cell.length_b   1.000
_cell.length_c   1.000
_cell.angle_alpha   90.00
_cell.angle_beta   90.00
_cell.angle_gamma   90.00
#
_symmetry.space_group_name_H-M   'P 1'
#
loop_
_entity.id
_entity.type
_entity.pdbx_description
1 polymer ?
#
loop_
_entity_poly.entity_id
_entity_poly.type
_entity_poly.pdbx_seq_one_letter_code
_entity_poly.pdbx_strand_id
1 'polypeptide(L)'
;MIVHGVGDLLVADADALVNTVNCVGVMGKGIALQFKRRYPENFDAYAKACKSGEVRLGHMHVVELHSISGPRYVVNFPTKGHWKSRSKLEDIEAGLDDLIRVIRDLGIKSIAIPPLGAGNGGLAWSEVEPLIRRKLAGLPDVRVMLFTPSNAARHLSPDPVKMTWGRATLIELIRAYTRARLAVEPWEDVRGASHLEIQKLMYFAQLVMPQLTLRFEQGIYGPYSEQVRHLVQSMEGTFVTGLGDGTAPVQRLDPIAPTAEGVAEVENYLERAGQEKDIRSRIVDPVMRMIDGFEGPYAIELIASTHWVARQPGCDDAHAAWRAIQAWTPRKGRLFTEHHVATAWEQLDRIERLVADSTG
;
A
#
# COMPACT_ATOMS: atom_id res chain seq x y z
N MET A 1 25.93 -4.76 24.22
CA MET A 1 25.45 -3.39 24.58
C MET A 1 23.99 -3.22 24.16
N ILE A 2 23.09 -2.78 25.06
CA ILE A 2 21.68 -2.50 24.74
C ILE A 2 21.49 -1.01 24.53
N VAL A 3 21.08 -0.61 23.32
CA VAL A 3 20.81 0.77 22.94
C VAL A 3 19.33 0.96 22.63
N HIS A 4 18.86 2.19 22.76
CA HIS A 4 17.49 2.55 22.37
C HIS A 4 17.39 2.59 20.83
N GLY A 5 16.44 1.82 20.28
CA GLY A 5 16.11 1.83 18.85
C GLY A 5 15.36 3.09 18.46
N VAL A 6 15.75 3.73 17.36
CA VAL A 6 15.14 4.94 16.83
C VAL A 6 14.69 4.68 15.40
N GLY A 7 13.52 5.20 15.01
CA GLY A 7 12.99 5.03 13.66
C GLY A 7 12.25 3.71 13.47
N ASP A 8 12.32 3.14 12.26
CA ASP A 8 11.66 1.89 11.89
C ASP A 8 12.59 0.69 12.08
N LEU A 9 12.08 -0.35 12.74
CA LEU A 9 12.81 -1.60 12.97
C LEU A 9 13.19 -2.30 11.66
N LEU A 10 12.36 -2.22 10.61
CA LEU A 10 12.57 -2.92 9.34
C LEU A 10 13.74 -2.41 8.52
N VAL A 11 14.24 -1.22 8.84
CA VAL A 11 15.42 -0.60 8.20
C VAL A 11 16.59 -0.47 9.17
N ALA A 12 16.48 -1.08 10.36
CA ALA A 12 17.57 -1.07 11.32
C ALA A 12 18.81 -1.74 10.70
N ASP A 13 19.94 -1.04 10.79
CA ASP A 13 21.25 -1.58 10.44
C ASP A 13 21.66 -2.65 11.47
N ALA A 14 21.23 -3.88 11.24
CA ALA A 14 21.47 -5.01 12.12
C ALA A 14 21.56 -6.32 11.33
N ASP A 15 22.35 -7.28 11.84
CA ASP A 15 22.48 -8.61 11.24
C ASP A 15 21.15 -9.38 11.29
N ALA A 16 20.34 -9.15 12.32
CA ALA A 16 19.06 -9.82 12.52
C ALA A 16 17.94 -8.86 12.92
N LEU A 17 16.75 -9.09 12.38
CA LEU A 17 15.53 -8.38 12.78
C LEU A 17 14.54 -9.34 13.44
N VAL A 18 13.98 -8.93 14.58
CA VAL A 18 12.97 -9.74 15.27
C VAL A 18 11.57 -9.36 14.82
N ASN A 19 10.82 -10.36 14.35
CA ASN A 19 9.41 -10.24 13.98
C ASN A 19 8.53 -10.90 15.05
N THR A 20 7.49 -10.23 15.55
CA THR A 20 6.55 -10.84 16.52
C THR A 20 5.44 -11.59 15.79
N VAL A 21 5.34 -12.89 16.01
CA VAL A 21 4.41 -13.76 15.26
C VAL A 21 3.49 -14.56 16.18
N ASN A 22 2.52 -15.26 15.57
CA ASN A 22 1.76 -16.32 16.22
C ASN A 22 2.26 -17.70 15.74
N CYS A 23 1.64 -18.78 16.19
CA CYS A 23 2.00 -20.14 15.78
C CYS A 23 1.10 -20.70 14.66
N VAL A 24 0.16 -19.91 14.12
CA VAL A 24 -0.86 -20.36 13.16
C VAL A 24 -0.71 -19.78 11.75
N GLY A 25 0.45 -19.21 11.43
CA GLY A 25 0.78 -18.84 10.04
C GLY A 25 0.16 -17.54 9.54
N VAL A 26 -0.38 -16.68 10.42
CA VAL A 26 -1.05 -15.43 10.00
C VAL A 26 -0.19 -14.20 10.35
N MET A 27 0.14 -13.38 9.36
CA MET A 27 0.78 -12.06 9.54
C MET A 27 -0.14 -10.94 9.04
N GLY A 28 -1.22 -10.67 9.80
CA GLY A 28 -2.35 -9.85 9.32
C GLY A 28 -2.41 -8.41 9.83
N LYS A 29 -1.63 -8.03 10.86
CA LYS A 29 -1.64 -6.68 11.44
C LYS A 29 -0.33 -6.33 12.13
N GLY A 30 -0.13 -5.04 12.41
CA GLY A 30 1.04 -4.52 13.12
C GLY A 30 2.35 -4.86 12.42
N ILE A 31 3.43 -5.03 13.21
CA ILE A 31 4.77 -5.27 12.67
C ILE A 31 4.85 -6.55 11.82
N ALA A 32 4.10 -7.61 12.18
CA ALA A 32 4.06 -8.85 11.41
C ALA A 32 3.58 -8.64 9.96
N LEU A 33 2.55 -7.80 9.76
CA LEU A 33 2.09 -7.46 8.40
C LEU A 33 3.16 -6.70 7.62
N GLN A 34 3.92 -5.83 8.29
CA GLN A 34 5.00 -5.10 7.64
C GLN A 34 6.16 -6.03 7.25
N PHE A 35 6.54 -6.99 8.10
CA PHE A 35 7.49 -8.06 7.75
C PHE A 35 7.00 -8.89 6.56
N LYS A 36 5.70 -9.27 6.53
CA LYS A 36 5.12 -9.99 5.39
C LYS A 36 5.25 -9.22 4.07
N ARG A 37 5.03 -7.91 4.09
CA ARG A 37 5.15 -7.04 2.90
C ARG A 37 6.61 -6.86 2.48
N ARG A 38 7.53 -6.69 3.44
CA ARG A 38 8.94 -6.38 3.17
C ARG A 38 9.78 -7.61 2.81
N TYR A 39 9.47 -8.76 3.42
CA TYR A 39 10.20 -10.02 3.28
C TYR A 39 9.20 -11.16 2.96
N PRO A 40 8.67 -11.22 1.73
CA PRO A 40 7.68 -12.24 1.35
C PRO A 40 8.22 -13.67 1.49
N GLU A 41 9.50 -13.90 1.17
CA GLU A 41 10.16 -15.20 1.33
C GLU A 41 10.19 -15.67 2.80
N ASN A 42 10.39 -14.75 3.75
CA ASN A 42 10.27 -15.06 5.18
C ASN A 42 8.83 -15.47 5.54
N PHE A 43 7.82 -14.78 4.99
CA PHE A 43 6.43 -15.16 5.24
C PHE A 43 6.10 -16.55 4.69
N ASP A 44 6.56 -16.88 3.49
CA ASP A 44 6.32 -18.19 2.88
C ASP A 44 6.96 -19.33 3.69
N ALA A 45 8.22 -19.15 4.11
CA ALA A 45 8.91 -20.10 4.98
C ALA A 45 8.19 -20.26 6.34
N TYR A 46 7.87 -19.14 6.99
CA TYR A 46 7.12 -19.14 8.26
C TYR A 46 5.75 -19.81 8.13
N ALA A 47 4.97 -19.50 7.08
CA ALA A 47 3.65 -20.07 6.89
C ALA A 47 3.71 -21.59 6.66
N LYS A 48 4.75 -22.07 5.95
CA LYS A 48 5.03 -23.50 5.79
C LYS A 48 5.38 -24.16 7.13
N ALA A 49 6.28 -23.56 7.91
CA ALA A 49 6.68 -24.06 9.23
C ALA A 49 5.52 -24.07 10.24
N CYS A 50 4.61 -23.09 10.19
CA CYS A 50 3.39 -23.13 10.99
C CYS A 50 2.46 -24.30 10.59
N LYS A 51 2.33 -24.59 9.30
CA LYS A 51 1.51 -25.72 8.82
C LYS A 51 2.07 -27.08 9.25
N SER A 52 3.39 -27.22 9.38
CA SER A 52 4.04 -28.42 9.89
C SER A 52 4.16 -28.48 11.42
N GLY A 53 3.71 -27.44 12.14
CA GLY A 53 3.77 -27.39 13.60
C GLY A 53 5.16 -27.10 14.17
N GLU A 54 6.10 -26.65 13.34
CA GLU A 54 7.48 -26.35 13.73
C GLU A 54 7.58 -25.04 14.52
N VAL A 55 6.69 -24.08 14.23
CA VAL A 55 6.62 -22.80 14.96
C VAL A 55 5.83 -22.97 16.26
N ARG A 56 6.51 -22.82 17.39
CA ARG A 56 5.93 -23.02 18.74
C ARG A 56 6.42 -21.96 19.72
N LEU A 57 5.61 -21.67 20.74
CA LEU A 57 5.98 -20.75 21.81
C LEU A 57 7.30 -21.18 22.47
N GLY A 58 8.14 -20.20 22.79
CA GLY A 58 9.49 -20.44 23.33
C GLY A 58 10.53 -20.86 22.29
N HIS A 59 10.20 -20.98 21.00
CA HIS A 59 11.14 -21.38 19.96
C HIS A 59 11.12 -20.42 18.78
N MET A 60 12.28 -19.85 18.48
CA MET A 60 12.47 -18.92 17.38
C MET A 60 12.48 -19.65 16.05
N HIS A 61 11.76 -19.11 15.07
CA HIS A 61 11.84 -19.57 13.68
C HIS A 61 12.67 -18.57 12.87
N VAL A 62 13.88 -18.99 12.48
CA VAL A 62 14.84 -18.12 11.80
C VAL A 62 14.81 -18.37 10.30
N VAL A 63 14.77 -17.29 9.52
CA VAL A 63 14.92 -17.33 8.07
C VAL A 63 16.16 -16.52 7.71
N GLU A 64 17.09 -17.14 6.98
CA GLU A 64 18.22 -16.44 6.39
C GLU A 64 17.77 -15.71 5.12
N LEU A 65 17.98 -14.40 5.13
CA LEU A 65 17.80 -13.55 3.97
C LEU A 65 19.16 -13.51 3.26
N HIS A 66 19.24 -14.04 2.05
CA HIS A 66 20.46 -14.09 1.22
C HIS A 66 20.88 -12.69 0.72
N SER A 67 20.94 -11.70 1.61
CA SER A 67 21.15 -10.28 1.32
C SER A 67 22.61 -9.91 1.52
N ILE A 68 23.19 -9.18 0.56
CA ILE A 68 24.59 -8.74 0.59
C ILE A 68 24.78 -7.51 1.50
N SER A 69 23.73 -6.69 1.69
CA SER A 69 23.82 -5.38 2.35
C SER A 69 22.65 -5.07 3.30
N GLY A 70 21.86 -6.07 3.68
CA GLY A 70 20.73 -5.94 4.59
C GLY A 70 20.81 -6.94 5.73
N PRO A 71 19.77 -7.03 6.58
CA PRO A 71 19.75 -8.04 7.64
C PRO A 71 19.91 -9.42 7.03
N ARG A 72 20.83 -10.20 7.59
CA ARG A 72 21.08 -11.59 7.20
C ARG A 72 19.98 -12.52 7.69
N TYR A 73 19.30 -12.15 8.77
CA TYR A 73 18.28 -13.00 9.38
C TYR A 73 17.00 -12.23 9.71
N VAL A 74 15.86 -12.89 9.52
CA VAL A 74 14.61 -12.57 10.22
C VAL A 74 14.36 -13.64 11.27
N VAL A 75 14.26 -13.20 12.52
CA VAL A 75 13.96 -14.07 13.65
C VAL A 75 12.48 -13.90 14.00
N ASN A 76 11.65 -14.87 13.61
CA ASN A 76 10.24 -14.87 13.95
C ASN A 76 10.08 -15.37 15.39
N PHE A 77 9.69 -14.46 16.28
CA PHE A 77 9.50 -14.65 17.70
C PHE A 77 8.02 -14.93 18.01
N PRO A 78 7.63 -16.17 18.36
CA PRO A 78 6.25 -16.48 18.67
C PRO A 78 5.85 -15.88 20.02
N THR A 79 5.00 -14.86 19.98
CA THR A 79 4.50 -14.18 21.20
C THR A 79 3.11 -14.65 21.59
N LYS A 80 2.48 -15.50 20.76
CA LYS A 80 1.12 -16.03 20.93
C LYS A 80 0.98 -17.38 20.24
N GLY A 81 0.17 -18.27 20.82
CA GLY A 81 -0.27 -19.50 20.13
C GLY A 81 -1.17 -19.16 18.94
N HIS A 82 -2.31 -18.53 19.20
CA HIS A 82 -3.25 -18.08 18.17
C HIS A 82 -3.31 -16.54 18.11
N TRP A 83 -3.57 -15.95 16.94
CA TRP A 83 -3.59 -14.48 16.78
C TRP A 83 -4.70 -13.78 17.59
N LYS A 84 -5.79 -14.50 17.91
CA LYS A 84 -6.87 -14.04 18.80
C LYS A 84 -6.50 -14.05 20.29
N SER A 85 -5.49 -14.82 20.69
CA SER A 85 -5.08 -14.94 22.10
C SER A 85 -4.30 -13.70 22.56
N ARG A 86 -4.24 -13.48 23.88
CA ARG A 86 -3.30 -12.52 24.48
C ARG A 86 -1.90 -13.14 24.58
N SER A 87 -0.88 -12.29 24.61
CA SER A 87 0.48 -12.72 24.92
C SER A 87 0.62 -12.91 26.43
N LYS A 88 1.51 -13.80 26.85
CA LYS A 88 1.82 -14.01 28.27
C LYS A 88 3.29 -13.75 28.53
N LEU A 89 3.62 -13.26 29.73
CA LEU A 89 5.00 -12.94 30.08
C LEU A 89 5.90 -14.19 30.11
N GLU A 90 5.36 -15.35 30.53
CA GLU A 90 6.04 -16.65 30.51
C GLU A 90 6.52 -17.04 29.10
N ASP A 91 5.69 -16.79 28.07
CA ASP A 91 6.02 -17.09 26.68
C ASP A 91 7.14 -16.17 26.15
N ILE A 92 7.13 -14.89 26.57
CA ILE A 92 8.18 -13.92 26.22
C ILE A 92 9.50 -14.31 26.90
N GLU A 93 9.46 -14.72 28.16
CA GLU A 93 10.64 -15.16 28.89
C GLU A 93 11.29 -16.39 28.25
N ALA A 94 10.50 -17.43 27.95
CA ALA A 94 10.99 -18.62 27.26
C ALA A 94 11.53 -18.30 25.86
N GLY A 95 10.84 -17.42 25.11
CA GLY A 95 11.30 -17.00 23.78
C GLY A 95 12.61 -16.21 23.82
N LEU A 96 12.85 -15.42 24.87
CA LEU A 96 14.12 -14.70 25.06
C LEU A 96 15.28 -15.67 25.35
N ASP A 97 15.04 -16.74 26.10
CA ASP A 97 16.06 -17.77 26.35
C ASP A 97 16.48 -18.46 25.04
N ASP A 98 15.52 -18.79 24.17
CA ASP A 98 15.83 -19.37 22.86
C ASP A 98 16.43 -18.34 21.89
N LEU A 99 16.04 -17.07 21.97
CA LEU A 99 16.66 -15.99 21.20
C LEU A 99 18.15 -15.84 21.53
N ILE A 100 18.53 -15.93 22.81
CA ILE A 100 19.94 -15.90 23.23
C ILE A 100 20.71 -17.06 22.62
N ARG A 101 20.12 -18.26 22.61
CA ARG A 101 20.71 -19.43 21.95
C ARG A 101 20.92 -19.16 20.45
N VAL A 102 19.89 -18.71 19.74
CA VAL A 102 19.97 -18.36 18.31
C VAL A 102 21.06 -17.32 18.02
N ILE A 103 21.17 -16.27 18.84
CA ILE A 103 22.19 -15.24 18.68
C ILE A 103 23.60 -15.83 18.76
N ARG A 104 23.83 -16.75 19.69
CA ARG A 104 25.13 -17.42 19.87
C ARG A 104 25.41 -18.39 18.73
N ASP A 105 24.46 -19.25 18.40
CA ASP A 105 24.61 -20.30 17.38
C ASP A 105 24.91 -19.71 15.99
N LEU A 106 24.25 -18.59 15.64
CA LEU A 106 24.42 -17.92 14.35
C LEU A 106 25.49 -16.81 14.37
N GLY A 107 26.12 -16.56 15.51
CA GLY A 107 27.14 -15.53 15.66
C GLY A 107 26.65 -14.10 15.37
N ILE A 108 25.36 -13.82 15.60
CA ILE A 108 24.74 -12.51 15.37
C ILE A 108 25.43 -11.44 16.23
N LYS A 109 25.91 -10.36 15.60
CA LYS A 109 26.62 -9.27 16.29
C LYS A 109 25.73 -8.05 16.53
N SER A 110 24.65 -7.90 15.77
CA SER A 110 23.67 -6.84 15.93
C SER A 110 22.25 -7.32 15.68
N ILE A 111 21.30 -6.92 16.55
CA ILE A 111 19.90 -7.35 16.47
C ILE A 111 18.94 -6.22 16.85
N ALA A 112 17.86 -6.08 16.08
CA ALA A 112 16.78 -5.15 16.36
C ALA A 112 15.55 -5.87 16.93
N ILE A 113 15.06 -5.41 18.08
CA ILE A 113 14.01 -6.09 18.85
C ILE A 113 12.81 -5.15 19.07
N PRO A 114 11.59 -5.53 18.63
CA PRO A 114 10.37 -4.77 18.91
C PRO A 114 9.89 -5.00 20.35
N PRO A 115 8.90 -4.26 20.84
CA PRO A 115 8.34 -4.43 22.17
C PRO A 115 7.48 -5.70 22.20
N LEU A 116 8.11 -6.80 22.60
CA LEU A 116 7.59 -8.16 22.50
C LEU A 116 6.26 -8.33 23.25
N GLY A 117 5.19 -8.68 22.52
CA GLY A 117 3.87 -8.89 23.12
C GLY A 117 3.19 -7.62 23.67
N ALA A 118 3.84 -6.45 23.59
CA ALA A 118 3.22 -5.16 23.89
C ALA A 118 2.36 -4.71 22.69
N GLY A 119 1.29 -3.94 22.95
CA GLY A 119 0.33 -3.53 21.91
C GLY A 119 -0.68 -4.64 21.61
N ASN A 120 -0.61 -5.29 20.44
CA ASN A 120 -1.58 -6.31 20.03
C ASN A 120 -1.64 -7.52 20.98
N GLY A 121 -0.58 -7.78 21.75
CA GLY A 121 -0.52 -8.83 22.76
C GLY A 121 -1.10 -8.45 24.13
N GLY A 122 -1.23 -7.16 24.40
CA GLY A 122 -1.82 -6.64 25.63
C GLY A 122 -0.92 -6.67 26.87
N LEU A 123 0.36 -7.04 26.75
CA LEU A 123 1.31 -6.95 27.87
C LEU A 123 1.68 -5.49 28.14
N ALA A 124 1.87 -5.15 29.41
CA ALA A 124 2.35 -3.83 29.81
C ALA A 124 3.83 -3.70 29.49
N TRP A 125 4.21 -2.64 28.77
CA TRP A 125 5.61 -2.41 28.38
C TRP A 125 6.54 -2.27 29.59
N SER A 126 6.03 -1.69 30.68
CA SER A 126 6.73 -1.58 31.96
C SER A 126 7.15 -2.91 32.57
N GLU A 127 6.51 -4.02 32.18
CA GLU A 127 6.88 -5.38 32.63
C GLU A 127 7.81 -6.07 31.62
N VAL A 128 7.59 -5.85 30.32
CA VAL A 128 8.35 -6.49 29.24
C VAL A 128 9.76 -5.90 29.08
N GLU A 129 9.90 -4.58 29.16
CA GLU A 129 11.20 -3.93 28.97
C GLU A 129 12.27 -4.39 29.98
N PRO A 130 12.00 -4.42 31.30
CA PRO A 130 12.98 -4.90 32.26
C PRO A 130 13.37 -6.37 32.04
N LEU A 131 12.42 -7.20 31.60
CA LEU A 131 12.66 -8.61 31.27
C LEU A 131 13.65 -8.74 30.10
N ILE A 132 13.41 -8.03 28.99
CA ILE A 132 14.31 -8.03 27.82
C ILE A 132 15.71 -7.57 28.24
N ARG A 133 15.81 -6.45 28.96
CA ARG A 133 17.09 -5.89 29.40
C ARG A 133 17.86 -6.86 30.29
N ARG A 134 17.17 -7.51 31.24
CA ARG A 134 17.78 -8.48 32.15
C ARG A 134 18.31 -9.70 31.40
N LYS A 135 17.51 -10.30 30.52
CA LYS A 135 17.89 -11.51 29.75
C LYS A 135 19.07 -11.24 28.81
N LEU A 136 19.04 -10.11 28.10
CA LEU A 136 20.06 -9.78 27.08
C LEU A 136 21.31 -9.09 27.66
N ALA A 137 21.34 -8.76 28.95
CA ALA A 137 22.52 -8.21 29.62
C ALA A 137 23.76 -9.13 29.51
N GLY A 138 23.54 -10.45 29.43
CA GLY A 138 24.60 -11.46 29.28
C GLY A 138 25.21 -11.57 27.88
N LEU A 139 24.92 -10.63 26.97
CA LEU A 139 25.46 -10.57 25.61
C LEU A 139 26.25 -9.25 25.41
N PRO A 140 27.43 -9.09 26.03
CA PRO A 140 28.19 -7.84 25.98
C PRO A 140 28.61 -7.46 24.55
N ASP A 141 28.97 -8.46 23.74
CA ASP A 141 29.52 -8.31 22.38
C ASP A 141 28.45 -8.15 21.28
N VAL A 142 27.16 -8.10 21.66
CA VAL A 142 26.04 -7.96 20.73
C VAL A 142 25.42 -6.57 20.88
N ARG A 143 25.28 -5.84 19.77
CA ARG A 143 24.54 -4.57 19.71
C ARG A 143 23.05 -4.87 19.64
N VAL A 144 22.33 -4.71 20.75
CA VAL A 144 20.89 -4.90 20.81
C VAL A 144 20.20 -3.53 20.67
N MET A 145 19.44 -3.33 19.60
CA MET A 145 18.63 -2.14 19.36
C MET A 145 17.19 -2.42 19.83
N LEU A 146 16.83 -1.93 21.02
CA LEU A 146 15.53 -2.18 21.62
C LEU A 146 14.54 -1.05 21.28
N PHE A 147 13.48 -1.36 20.55
CA PHE A 147 12.44 -0.41 20.18
C PHE A 147 11.31 -0.40 21.22
N THR A 148 10.79 0.79 21.50
CA THR A 148 9.68 1.01 22.45
C THR A 148 8.32 1.06 21.74
N PRO A 149 7.18 0.84 22.43
CA PRO A 149 5.85 0.86 21.80
C PRO A 149 5.53 2.12 20.98
N SER A 150 6.01 3.28 21.42
CA SER A 150 5.84 4.55 20.70
C SER A 150 6.64 4.64 19.40
N ASN A 151 7.67 3.80 19.22
CA ASN A 151 8.55 3.81 18.05
C ASN A 151 8.47 2.53 17.21
N ALA A 152 8.08 1.40 17.81
CA ALA A 152 7.94 0.11 17.14
C ALA A 152 6.61 -0.08 16.41
N ALA A 153 5.62 0.74 16.77
CA ALA A 153 4.36 0.90 16.07
C ALA A 153 4.24 2.31 15.48
N ARG A 154 5.36 2.96 15.11
CA ARG A 154 5.27 4.01 14.12
C ARG A 154 4.76 3.37 12.84
N HIS A 155 3.46 3.54 12.60
CA HIS A 155 2.95 3.65 11.24
C HIS A 155 3.95 4.53 10.51
N LEU A 156 4.68 3.93 9.57
CA LEU A 156 5.40 4.62 8.52
C LEU A 156 5.97 5.97 9.00
N SER A 157 7.12 5.97 9.63
CA SER A 157 8.12 6.87 9.05
C SER A 157 8.88 5.96 8.10
N PRO A 158 8.50 5.92 6.81
CA PRO A 158 9.47 5.49 5.82
C PRO A 158 10.61 6.51 5.88
N ASP A 159 11.61 6.41 5.01
CA ASP A 159 12.15 7.68 4.51
C ASP A 159 10.95 8.63 4.27
N PRO A 160 10.96 9.88 4.78
CA PRO A 160 9.81 10.77 4.70
C PRO A 160 9.16 10.59 3.33
N VAL A 161 7.89 10.15 3.28
CA VAL A 161 7.23 9.65 2.06
C VAL A 161 7.58 10.62 0.95
N LYS A 162 8.55 10.27 0.10
CA LYS A 162 9.12 11.31 -0.77
C LYS A 162 8.10 11.68 -1.82
N MET A 163 7.91 12.96 -2.09
CA MET A 163 7.13 13.33 -3.25
C MET A 163 7.84 12.80 -4.50
N THR A 164 7.09 12.06 -5.31
CA THR A 164 7.53 11.57 -6.61
C THR A 164 6.59 12.14 -7.64
N TRP A 165 7.02 12.14 -8.89
CA TRP A 165 6.19 12.63 -9.98
C TRP A 165 4.84 11.87 -10.09
N GLY A 166 4.79 10.55 -9.85
CA GLY A 166 3.52 9.81 -9.82
C GLY A 166 2.60 10.17 -8.63
N ARG A 167 3.17 10.48 -7.45
CA ARG A 167 2.40 10.99 -6.29
C ARG A 167 1.88 12.41 -6.57
N ALA A 168 2.76 13.25 -7.13
CA ALA A 168 2.52 14.41 -7.98
C ALA A 168 1.18 14.39 -8.71
N THR A 169 1.19 13.59 -9.77
CA THR A 169 0.09 13.39 -10.70
C THR A 169 -1.19 12.93 -10.00
N LEU A 170 -1.10 11.97 -9.08
CA LEU A 170 -2.28 11.46 -8.39
C LEU A 170 -2.98 12.54 -7.57
N ILE A 171 -2.23 13.33 -6.80
CA ILE A 171 -2.81 14.40 -5.97
C ILE A 171 -3.41 15.50 -6.85
N GLU A 172 -2.70 15.95 -7.88
CA GLU A 172 -3.21 16.98 -8.78
C GLU A 172 -4.47 16.53 -9.54
N LEU A 173 -4.51 15.27 -9.98
CA LEU A 173 -5.70 14.69 -10.62
C LEU A 173 -6.89 14.65 -9.66
N ILE A 174 -6.70 14.22 -8.39
CA ILE A 174 -7.79 14.24 -7.40
C ILE A 174 -8.28 15.68 -7.21
N ARG A 175 -7.38 16.66 -7.05
CA ARG A 175 -7.76 18.08 -6.85
C ARG A 175 -8.51 18.67 -8.05
N ALA A 176 -8.07 18.38 -9.26
CA ALA A 176 -8.72 18.86 -10.47
C ALA A 176 -10.09 18.19 -10.67
N TYR A 177 -10.15 16.88 -10.46
CA TYR A 177 -11.37 16.09 -10.57
C TYR A 177 -12.43 16.52 -9.55
N THR A 178 -12.07 16.69 -8.27
CA THR A 178 -13.03 17.14 -7.25
C THR A 178 -13.55 18.54 -7.52
N ARG A 179 -12.72 19.44 -8.06
CA ARG A 179 -13.15 20.78 -8.49
C ARG A 179 -14.14 20.73 -9.65
N ALA A 180 -13.86 19.90 -10.66
CA ALA A 180 -14.76 19.72 -11.81
C ALA A 180 -16.09 19.09 -11.35
N ARG A 181 -16.02 18.05 -10.53
CA ARG A 181 -17.21 17.37 -10.00
C ARG A 181 -18.05 18.28 -9.10
N LEU A 182 -17.44 19.14 -8.27
CA LEU A 182 -18.19 20.11 -7.46
C LEU A 182 -19.07 21.05 -8.31
N ALA A 183 -18.66 21.35 -9.56
CA ALA A 183 -19.46 22.17 -10.46
C ALA A 183 -20.70 21.43 -11.01
N VAL A 184 -20.68 20.09 -11.04
CA VAL A 184 -21.70 19.24 -11.67
C VAL A 184 -22.58 18.52 -10.64
N GLU A 185 -21.99 18.04 -9.54
CA GLU A 185 -22.62 17.26 -8.46
C GLU A 185 -22.34 17.88 -7.06
N PRO A 186 -22.80 19.11 -6.76
CA PRO A 186 -22.46 19.80 -5.52
C PRO A 186 -22.99 19.17 -4.22
N TRP A 187 -23.85 18.15 -4.33
CA TRP A 187 -24.46 17.44 -3.19
C TRP A 187 -23.69 16.20 -2.74
N GLU A 188 -22.67 15.75 -3.47
CA GLU A 188 -21.85 14.60 -3.07
C GLU A 188 -20.64 15.00 -2.20
N ASP A 189 -20.05 14.02 -1.51
CA ASP A 189 -18.86 14.26 -0.69
C ASP A 189 -17.63 14.53 -1.58
N VAL A 190 -17.43 15.80 -1.92
CA VAL A 190 -16.37 16.29 -2.81
C VAL A 190 -15.00 16.45 -2.13
N ARG A 191 -14.83 15.95 -0.90
CA ARG A 191 -13.54 16.05 -0.20
C ARG A 191 -12.42 15.28 -0.89
N GLY A 192 -12.77 14.29 -1.71
CA GLY A 192 -11.82 13.44 -2.40
C GLY A 192 -12.45 12.66 -3.55
N ALA A 193 -11.69 11.72 -4.08
CA ALA A 193 -12.16 10.75 -5.07
C ALA A 193 -12.10 9.35 -4.46
N SER A 194 -13.06 8.48 -4.78
CA SER A 194 -13.02 7.09 -4.35
C SER A 194 -11.87 6.32 -5.01
N HIS A 195 -11.53 5.15 -4.46
CA HIS A 195 -10.52 4.28 -5.06
C HIS A 195 -10.86 3.90 -6.51
N LEU A 196 -12.15 3.73 -6.83
CA LEU A 196 -12.62 3.44 -8.18
C LEU A 196 -12.29 4.59 -9.14
N GLU A 197 -12.61 5.82 -8.76
CA GLU A 197 -12.37 7.02 -9.58
C GLU A 197 -10.87 7.25 -9.77
N ILE A 198 -10.07 7.11 -8.71
CA ILE A 198 -8.59 7.21 -8.79
C ILE A 198 -8.00 6.22 -9.78
N GLN A 199 -8.50 4.97 -9.81
CA GLN A 199 -8.05 3.99 -10.80
C GLN A 199 -8.33 4.45 -12.24
N LYS A 200 -9.44 5.17 -12.50
CA LYS A 200 -9.77 5.66 -13.84
C LYS A 200 -9.01 6.91 -14.22
N LEU A 201 -8.83 7.83 -13.27
CA LEU A 201 -7.98 9.01 -13.47
C LEU A 201 -6.54 8.57 -13.82
N MET A 202 -5.98 7.61 -13.08
CA MET A 202 -4.64 7.10 -13.35
C MET A 202 -4.57 6.25 -14.63
N TYR A 203 -5.68 5.62 -15.04
CA TYR A 203 -5.77 4.94 -16.34
C TYR A 203 -5.61 5.93 -17.49
N PHE A 204 -6.37 7.02 -17.50
CA PHE A 204 -6.24 8.07 -18.52
C PHE A 204 -4.87 8.78 -18.45
N ALA A 205 -4.34 8.99 -17.24
CA ALA A 205 -3.00 9.55 -17.06
C ALA A 205 -1.91 8.70 -17.73
N GLN A 206 -2.01 7.37 -17.63
CA GLN A 206 -1.09 6.44 -18.30
C GLN A 206 -1.17 6.52 -19.83
N LEU A 207 -2.33 6.84 -20.40
CA LEU A 207 -2.49 6.97 -21.86
C LEU A 207 -1.74 8.20 -22.39
N VAL A 208 -1.89 9.34 -21.71
CA VAL A 208 -1.19 10.57 -22.11
C VAL A 208 0.27 10.56 -21.74
N MET A 209 0.65 9.80 -20.72
CA MET A 209 2.01 9.80 -20.23
C MET A 209 2.56 8.40 -19.91
N PRO A 210 3.05 7.68 -20.96
CA PRO A 210 3.48 6.30 -20.85
C PRO A 210 4.61 6.04 -19.83
N GLN A 211 5.42 7.06 -19.50
CA GLN A 211 6.53 7.01 -18.55
C GLN A 211 6.08 6.76 -17.10
N LEU A 212 4.77 6.86 -16.81
CA LEU A 212 4.20 6.38 -15.55
C LEU A 212 4.36 4.86 -15.38
N THR A 213 4.52 4.11 -16.48
CA THR A 213 4.74 2.65 -16.51
C THR A 213 3.71 1.82 -15.72
N LEU A 214 2.49 2.35 -15.61
CA LEU A 214 1.36 1.70 -14.98
C LEU A 214 0.81 0.62 -15.90
N ARG A 215 0.62 -0.57 -15.34
CA ARG A 215 -0.04 -1.69 -16.01
C ARG A 215 -1.47 -1.77 -15.53
N PHE A 216 -2.38 -1.82 -16.49
CA PHE A 216 -3.79 -2.00 -16.24
C PHE A 216 -4.24 -3.35 -16.79
N GLU A 217 -5.19 -3.96 -16.10
CA GLU A 217 -5.88 -5.17 -16.50
C GLU A 217 -7.40 -5.00 -16.37
N GLN A 218 -8.14 -5.97 -16.89
CA GLN A 218 -9.59 -5.99 -16.82
C GLN A 218 -10.07 -6.26 -15.38
N GLY A 219 -10.39 -5.20 -14.62
CA GLY A 219 -10.91 -5.30 -13.25
C GLY A 219 -12.45 -5.34 -13.16
N ILE A 220 -13.00 -5.49 -11.96
CA ILE A 220 -14.46 -5.57 -11.72
C ILE A 220 -15.19 -4.30 -12.18
N TYR A 221 -14.61 -3.14 -11.91
CA TYR A 221 -15.18 -1.81 -12.18
C TYR A 221 -14.51 -1.13 -13.37
N GLY A 222 -14.04 -1.88 -14.38
CA GLY A 222 -13.27 -1.33 -15.50
C GLY A 222 -11.76 -1.54 -15.34
N PRO A 223 -10.91 -0.81 -16.08
CA PRO A 223 -9.44 -0.94 -16.02
C PRO A 223 -8.90 -0.78 -14.60
N TYR A 224 -8.04 -1.68 -14.16
CA TYR A 224 -7.53 -1.70 -12.80
C TYR A 224 -6.03 -1.93 -12.75
N SER A 225 -5.35 -1.26 -11.83
CA SER A 225 -3.92 -1.41 -11.60
C SER A 225 -3.62 -1.64 -10.12
N GLU A 226 -2.99 -2.78 -9.80
CA GLU A 226 -2.43 -3.02 -8.46
C GLU A 226 -1.32 -2.02 -8.12
N GLN A 227 -0.59 -1.50 -9.12
CA GLN A 227 0.41 -0.45 -8.89
C GLN A 227 -0.23 0.85 -8.39
N VAL A 228 -1.38 1.24 -8.95
CA VAL A 228 -2.14 2.41 -8.46
C VAL A 228 -2.67 2.16 -7.06
N ARG A 229 -3.15 0.95 -6.75
CA ARG A 229 -3.56 0.60 -5.38
C ARG A 229 -2.41 0.72 -4.38
N HIS A 230 -1.25 0.17 -4.70
CA HIS A 230 -0.07 0.29 -3.84
C HIS A 230 0.41 1.74 -3.72
N LEU A 231 0.31 2.54 -4.79
CA LEU A 231 0.63 3.96 -4.76
C LEU A 231 -0.24 4.70 -3.73
N VAL A 232 -1.56 4.59 -3.81
CA VAL A 232 -2.49 5.20 -2.85
C VAL A 232 -2.24 4.69 -1.42
N GLN A 233 -2.07 3.37 -1.24
CA GLN A 233 -1.75 2.78 0.06
C GLN A 233 -0.44 3.32 0.65
N SER A 234 0.55 3.62 -0.18
CA SER A 234 1.83 4.18 0.27
C SER A 234 1.75 5.65 0.69
N MET A 235 0.66 6.34 0.32
CA MET A 235 0.42 7.76 0.58
C MET A 235 -0.56 7.99 1.73
N GLU A 236 -1.32 6.97 2.14
CA GLU A 236 -2.33 7.03 3.19
C GLU A 236 -1.71 7.49 4.52
N GLY A 237 -2.35 8.49 5.14
CA GLY A 237 -1.93 9.08 6.41
C GLY A 237 -0.81 10.12 6.29
N THR A 238 -0.22 10.31 5.11
CA THR A 238 0.78 11.37 4.86
C THR A 238 0.28 12.34 3.80
N PHE A 239 0.13 11.91 2.55
CA PHE A 239 -0.27 12.78 1.44
C PHE A 239 -1.75 12.68 1.08
N VAL A 240 -2.38 11.55 1.38
CA VAL A 240 -3.83 11.35 1.24
C VAL A 240 -4.39 10.70 2.50
N THR A 241 -5.70 10.79 2.68
CA THR A 241 -6.43 10.14 3.78
C THR A 241 -7.79 9.66 3.29
N GLY A 242 -8.28 8.57 3.85
CA GLY A 242 -9.62 8.05 3.59
C GLY A 242 -9.65 6.64 3.00
N LEU A 243 -8.50 6.06 2.64
CA LEU A 243 -8.45 4.66 2.21
C LEU A 243 -8.65 3.69 3.39
N GLY A 244 -8.21 4.08 4.60
CA GLY A 244 -8.24 3.23 5.77
C GLY A 244 -7.35 1.99 5.61
N ASP A 245 -7.86 0.81 5.94
CA ASP A 245 -7.13 -0.46 5.77
C ASP A 245 -7.25 -1.06 4.35
N GLY A 246 -7.99 -0.39 3.46
CA GLY A 246 -8.24 -0.84 2.09
C GLY A 246 -9.15 -2.05 1.97
N THR A 247 -9.92 -2.39 3.01
CA THR A 247 -10.89 -3.50 3.02
C THR A 247 -12.35 -3.03 2.82
N ALA A 248 -12.58 -1.72 2.85
CA ALA A 248 -13.90 -1.14 2.62
C ALA A 248 -14.46 -1.55 1.24
N PRO A 249 -15.76 -1.93 1.16
CA PRO A 249 -16.39 -2.24 -0.12
C PRO A 249 -16.29 -1.07 -1.11
N VAL A 250 -15.78 -1.33 -2.32
CA VAL A 250 -15.56 -0.29 -3.35
C VAL A 250 -16.83 0.49 -3.67
N GLN A 251 -18.01 -0.15 -3.60
CA GLN A 251 -19.31 0.46 -3.89
C GLN A 251 -19.75 1.50 -2.86
N ARG A 252 -19.07 1.59 -1.70
CA ARG A 252 -19.31 2.68 -0.74
C ARG A 252 -18.76 4.02 -1.24
N LEU A 253 -17.82 3.97 -2.18
CA LEU A 253 -17.22 5.16 -2.78
C LEU A 253 -16.63 6.11 -1.73
N ASP A 254 -16.09 5.54 -0.63
CA ASP A 254 -15.50 6.33 0.46
C ASP A 254 -14.39 7.25 -0.12
N PRO A 255 -14.41 8.56 0.18
CA PRO A 255 -13.55 9.53 -0.48
C PRO A 255 -12.11 9.47 0.05
N ILE A 256 -11.16 9.45 -0.88
CA ILE A 256 -9.72 9.57 -0.59
C ILE A 256 -9.30 10.99 -0.94
N ALA A 257 -8.98 11.77 0.09
CA ALA A 257 -8.72 13.20 0.03
C ALA A 257 -7.24 13.52 0.18
N PRO A 258 -6.67 14.47 -0.59
CA PRO A 258 -5.35 15.01 -0.31
C PRO A 258 -5.29 15.66 1.09
N THR A 259 -4.21 15.42 1.83
CA THR A 259 -3.97 16.11 3.11
C THR A 259 -3.38 17.51 2.85
N ALA A 260 -3.42 18.38 3.85
CA ALA A 260 -2.77 19.69 3.77
C ALA A 260 -1.25 19.55 3.52
N GLU A 261 -0.60 18.56 4.15
CA GLU A 261 0.81 18.24 3.94
C GLU A 261 1.08 17.76 2.51
N GLY A 262 0.24 16.86 1.98
CA GLY A 262 0.34 16.38 0.61
C GLY A 262 0.24 17.51 -0.40
N VAL A 263 -0.74 18.40 -0.24
CA VAL A 263 -0.90 19.58 -1.10
C VAL A 263 0.33 20.48 -1.04
N ALA A 264 0.81 20.83 0.15
CA ALA A 264 2.00 21.68 0.31
C ALA A 264 3.25 21.06 -0.34
N GLU A 265 3.44 19.75 -0.17
CA GLU A 265 4.59 19.04 -0.73
C GLU A 265 4.52 18.93 -2.26
N VAL A 266 3.32 18.84 -2.85
CA VAL A 266 3.15 18.91 -4.31
C VAL A 266 3.59 20.28 -4.84
N GLU A 267 3.14 21.37 -4.23
CA GLU A 267 3.53 22.72 -4.68
C GLU A 267 5.05 22.89 -4.60
N ASN A 268 5.67 22.49 -3.48
CA ASN A 268 7.13 22.51 -3.32
C ASN A 268 7.85 21.65 -4.37
N TYR A 269 7.32 20.48 -4.68
CA TYR A 269 7.89 19.57 -5.67
C TYR A 269 7.82 20.17 -7.08
N LEU A 270 6.70 20.79 -7.43
CA LEU A 270 6.48 21.43 -8.73
C LEU A 270 7.29 22.71 -8.90
N GLU A 271 7.48 23.52 -7.86
CA GLU A 271 8.34 24.72 -7.92
C GLU A 271 9.81 24.36 -8.17
N ARG A 272 10.29 23.25 -7.60
CA ARG A 272 11.66 22.75 -7.79
C ARG A 272 11.84 22.01 -9.11
N ALA A 273 10.77 21.45 -9.65
CA ALA A 273 10.73 20.74 -10.90
C ALA A 273 10.52 21.77 -12.03
N GLY A 274 11.59 22.19 -12.72
CA GLY A 274 11.48 23.14 -13.84
C GLY A 274 10.46 22.74 -14.92
N GLN A 275 10.18 23.65 -15.87
CA GLN A 275 9.09 23.55 -16.86
C GLN A 275 8.95 22.19 -17.59
N GLU A 276 10.04 21.43 -17.78
CA GLU A 276 10.03 20.09 -18.39
C GLU A 276 9.19 19.05 -17.63
N LYS A 277 8.91 19.30 -16.35
CA LYS A 277 8.15 18.41 -15.45
C LYS A 277 6.74 18.91 -15.13
N ASP A 278 6.19 19.79 -15.97
CA ASP A 278 4.84 20.34 -15.76
C ASP A 278 3.76 19.25 -15.82
N ILE A 279 3.33 18.78 -14.64
CA ILE A 279 2.28 17.77 -14.45
C ILE A 279 0.92 18.32 -14.88
N ARG A 280 0.67 19.61 -14.67
CA ARG A 280 -0.64 20.22 -14.85
C ARG A 280 -1.01 20.26 -16.32
N SER A 281 -0.17 20.88 -17.15
CA SER A 281 -0.45 21.01 -18.58
C SER A 281 -0.29 19.70 -19.36
N ARG A 282 0.66 18.83 -18.96
CA ARG A 282 0.98 17.61 -19.72
C ARG A 282 0.13 16.39 -19.36
N ILE A 283 -0.46 16.36 -18.16
CA ILE A 283 -1.22 15.19 -17.70
C ILE A 283 -2.60 15.60 -17.24
N VAL A 284 -2.69 16.52 -16.27
CA VAL A 284 -3.96 16.86 -15.62
C VAL A 284 -4.93 17.47 -16.62
N ASP A 285 -4.52 18.49 -17.37
CA ASP A 285 -5.40 19.17 -18.32
C ASP A 285 -5.88 18.23 -19.45
N PRO A 286 -5.03 17.43 -20.10
CA PRO A 286 -5.47 16.41 -21.04
C PRO A 286 -6.44 15.40 -20.43
N VAL A 287 -6.15 14.85 -19.25
CA VAL A 287 -7.03 13.88 -18.58
C VAL A 287 -8.37 14.50 -18.25
N MET A 288 -8.40 15.73 -17.74
CA MET A 288 -9.67 16.43 -17.47
C MET A 288 -10.46 16.70 -18.76
N ARG A 289 -9.80 17.02 -19.89
CA ARG A 289 -10.48 17.14 -21.19
C ARG A 289 -10.98 15.80 -21.75
N MET A 290 -10.33 14.68 -21.41
CA MET A 290 -10.78 13.33 -21.79
C MET A 290 -12.06 12.92 -21.07
N ILE A 291 -12.21 13.32 -19.80
CA ILE A 291 -13.36 12.95 -18.96
C ILE A 291 -14.40 14.07 -18.83
N ASP A 292 -14.25 15.15 -19.58
CA ASP A 292 -15.18 16.30 -19.60
C ASP A 292 -16.60 15.83 -19.94
N GLY A 293 -17.54 16.02 -19.00
CA GLY A 293 -18.91 15.51 -19.08
C GLY A 293 -19.08 14.05 -18.60
N PHE A 294 -18.02 13.44 -18.08
CA PHE A 294 -17.99 12.11 -17.48
C PHE A 294 -17.45 12.13 -16.06
N GLU A 295 -17.62 13.24 -15.35
CA GLU A 295 -17.35 13.34 -13.92
C GLU A 295 -18.35 12.52 -13.11
N GLY A 296 -17.89 12.01 -11.97
CA GLY A 296 -18.67 11.17 -11.07
C GLY A 296 -18.34 9.68 -11.20
N PRO A 297 -18.53 8.88 -10.14
CA PRO A 297 -18.14 7.47 -10.09
C PRO A 297 -18.75 6.61 -11.21
N TYR A 298 -20.02 6.89 -11.55
CA TYR A 298 -20.73 6.18 -12.60
C TYR A 298 -20.17 6.51 -13.99
N ALA A 299 -20.03 7.80 -14.30
CA ALA A 299 -19.67 8.26 -15.64
C ALA A 299 -18.20 7.99 -15.96
N ILE A 300 -17.30 8.14 -14.98
CA ILE A 300 -15.88 7.84 -15.20
C ILE A 300 -15.64 6.32 -15.33
N GLU A 301 -16.43 5.49 -14.63
CA GLU A 301 -16.40 4.04 -14.83
C GLU A 301 -16.84 3.68 -16.26
N LEU A 302 -17.92 4.32 -16.74
CA LEU A 302 -18.47 4.11 -18.08
C LEU A 302 -17.43 4.41 -19.14
N ILE A 303 -16.90 5.65 -19.20
CA ILE A 303 -15.97 6.05 -20.26
C ILE A 303 -14.67 5.24 -20.25
N ALA A 304 -14.13 4.93 -19.06
CA ALA A 304 -12.95 4.08 -18.97
C ALA A 304 -13.20 2.64 -19.40
N SER A 305 -14.40 2.10 -19.13
CA SER A 305 -14.77 0.75 -19.56
C SER A 305 -14.99 0.70 -21.07
N THR A 306 -15.64 1.72 -21.65
CA THR A 306 -15.85 1.87 -23.10
C THR A 306 -14.53 1.97 -23.83
N HIS A 307 -13.63 2.85 -23.38
CA HIS A 307 -12.30 2.97 -23.96
C HIS A 307 -11.49 1.66 -23.86
N TRP A 308 -11.60 0.93 -22.74
CA TRP A 308 -10.91 -0.34 -22.57
C TRP A 308 -11.36 -1.41 -23.55
N VAL A 309 -12.67 -1.57 -23.74
CA VAL A 309 -13.19 -2.59 -24.67
C VAL A 309 -12.95 -2.20 -26.12
N ALA A 310 -12.99 -0.91 -26.47
CA ALA A 310 -12.68 -0.42 -27.82
C ALA A 310 -11.27 -0.81 -28.29
N ARG A 311 -10.35 -1.07 -27.36
CA ARG A 311 -8.99 -1.54 -27.64
C ARG A 311 -8.85 -3.05 -27.69
N GLN A 312 -9.93 -3.80 -27.50
CA GLN A 312 -9.94 -5.25 -27.62
C GLN A 312 -10.31 -5.68 -29.04
N PRO A 313 -9.79 -6.81 -29.55
CA PRO A 313 -10.16 -7.32 -30.86
C PRO A 313 -11.68 -7.52 -30.99
N GLY A 314 -12.26 -7.03 -32.10
CA GLY A 314 -13.67 -7.21 -32.43
C GLY A 314 -14.64 -6.23 -31.74
N CYS A 315 -14.13 -5.16 -31.15
CA CYS A 315 -14.93 -4.05 -30.63
C CYS A 315 -14.71 -2.79 -31.46
N ASP A 316 -15.28 -2.78 -32.68
CA ASP A 316 -15.01 -1.73 -33.67
C ASP A 316 -16.09 -0.62 -33.71
N ASP A 317 -17.19 -0.81 -32.97
CA ASP A 317 -18.29 0.16 -32.88
C ASP A 317 -18.92 0.20 -31.47
N ALA A 318 -19.79 1.20 -31.26
CA ALA A 318 -20.49 1.41 -29.99
C ALA A 318 -21.35 0.22 -29.55
N HIS A 319 -21.94 -0.51 -30.50
CA HIS A 319 -22.80 -1.66 -30.19
C HIS A 319 -21.96 -2.86 -29.71
N ALA A 320 -20.85 -3.14 -30.40
CA ALA A 320 -19.90 -4.17 -30.01
C ALA A 320 -19.30 -3.86 -28.63
N ALA A 321 -18.94 -2.60 -28.37
CA ALA A 321 -18.48 -2.15 -27.06
C ALA A 321 -19.54 -2.36 -25.97
N TRP A 322 -20.80 -2.03 -26.24
CA TRP A 322 -21.90 -2.26 -25.31
C TRP A 322 -22.05 -3.75 -24.99
N ARG A 323 -22.03 -4.62 -26.01
CA ARG A 323 -22.08 -6.08 -25.83
C ARG A 323 -20.92 -6.60 -24.99
N ALA A 324 -19.70 -6.11 -25.22
CA ALA A 324 -18.53 -6.48 -24.43
C ALA A 324 -18.66 -6.04 -22.96
N ILE A 325 -19.13 -4.82 -22.70
CA ILE A 325 -19.37 -4.29 -21.35
C ILE A 325 -20.45 -5.08 -20.62
N GLN A 326 -21.53 -5.46 -21.31
CA GLN A 326 -22.60 -6.31 -20.77
C GLN A 326 -22.06 -7.67 -20.31
N ALA A 327 -21.16 -8.26 -21.09
CA ALA A 327 -20.53 -9.54 -20.78
C ALA A 327 -19.43 -9.44 -19.70
N TRP A 328 -18.91 -8.24 -19.42
CA TRP A 328 -17.80 -8.04 -18.47
C TRP A 328 -18.20 -8.43 -17.05
N THR A 329 -19.32 -7.90 -16.52
CA THR A 329 -19.90 -8.36 -15.25
C THR A 329 -21.42 -8.21 -15.25
N PRO A 330 -22.17 -9.04 -14.47
CA PRO A 330 -23.61 -8.86 -14.31
C PRO A 330 -24.01 -7.47 -13.78
N ARG A 331 -23.14 -6.81 -13.00
CA ARG A 331 -23.36 -5.46 -12.49
C ARG A 331 -23.33 -4.44 -13.65
N LYS A 332 -22.27 -4.48 -14.46
CA LYS A 332 -22.11 -3.58 -15.62
C LYS A 332 -23.28 -3.74 -16.59
N GLY A 333 -23.71 -4.98 -16.83
CA GLY A 333 -24.87 -5.25 -17.68
C GLY A 333 -26.17 -4.58 -17.22
N ARG A 334 -26.36 -4.43 -15.91
CA ARG A 334 -27.53 -3.73 -15.35
C ARG A 334 -27.39 -2.21 -15.31
N LEU A 335 -26.17 -1.68 -15.32
CA LEU A 335 -25.90 -0.25 -15.17
C LEU A 335 -25.79 0.48 -16.51
N PHE A 336 -25.04 -0.09 -17.45
CA PHE A 336 -24.67 0.60 -18.67
C PHE A 336 -25.58 0.17 -19.83
N THR A 337 -26.50 1.06 -20.19
CA THR A 337 -27.37 0.89 -21.36
C THR A 337 -26.57 1.09 -22.64
N GLU A 338 -27.11 0.63 -23.76
CA GLU A 338 -26.51 0.87 -25.08
C GLU A 338 -26.34 2.35 -25.37
N HIS A 339 -27.33 3.17 -25.03
CA HIS A 339 -27.27 4.62 -25.18
C HIS A 339 -26.11 5.23 -24.39
N HIS A 340 -25.92 4.84 -23.12
CA HIS A 340 -24.81 5.33 -22.32
C HIS A 340 -23.45 4.98 -22.94
N VAL A 341 -23.30 3.75 -23.44
CA VAL A 341 -22.05 3.33 -24.08
C VAL A 341 -21.83 4.06 -25.40
N ALA A 342 -22.88 4.31 -26.19
CA ALA A 342 -22.79 5.12 -27.40
C ALA A 342 -22.34 6.55 -27.13
N THR A 343 -22.89 7.22 -26.10
CA THR A 343 -22.43 8.55 -25.69
C THR A 343 -20.95 8.56 -25.27
N ALA A 344 -20.51 7.54 -24.54
CA ALA A 344 -19.10 7.39 -24.19
C ALA A 344 -18.21 7.08 -25.41
N TRP A 345 -18.75 6.34 -26.39
CA TRP A 345 -18.05 5.97 -27.62
C TRP A 345 -17.72 7.20 -28.47
N GLU A 346 -18.63 8.16 -28.56
CA GLU A 346 -18.43 9.43 -29.28
C GLU A 346 -17.24 10.25 -28.72
N GLN A 347 -16.85 10.04 -27.45
CA GLN A 347 -15.69 10.70 -26.86
C GLN A 347 -14.35 10.03 -27.20
N LEU A 348 -14.33 8.80 -27.71
CA LEU A 348 -13.08 8.07 -27.92
C LEU A 348 -12.17 8.77 -28.94
N ASP A 349 -12.74 9.34 -30.00
CA ASP A 349 -11.97 10.12 -30.98
C ASP A 349 -11.30 11.36 -30.36
N ARG A 350 -11.93 11.97 -29.35
CA ARG A 350 -11.31 13.06 -28.58
C ARG A 350 -10.15 12.52 -27.75
N ILE A 351 -10.34 11.39 -27.07
CA ILE A 351 -9.31 10.75 -26.25
C ILE A 351 -8.10 10.39 -27.11
N GLU A 352 -8.28 9.68 -28.23
CA GLU A 352 -7.16 9.24 -29.08
C GLU A 352 -6.39 10.42 -29.69
N ARG A 353 -7.06 11.53 -30.06
CA ARG A 353 -6.38 12.77 -30.47
C ARG A 353 -5.53 13.36 -29.35
N LEU A 354 -6.08 13.47 -28.14
CA LEU A 354 -5.33 14.00 -26.98
C LEU A 354 -4.14 13.11 -26.61
N VAL A 355 -4.26 11.78 -26.77
CA VAL A 355 -3.15 10.84 -26.57
C VAL A 355 -2.06 11.07 -27.62
N ALA A 356 -2.42 11.21 -28.89
CA ALA A 356 -1.47 11.48 -29.97
C ALA A 356 -0.70 12.80 -29.74
N ASP A 357 -1.42 13.87 -29.38
CA ASP A 357 -0.83 15.18 -29.10
C ASP A 357 0.10 15.19 -27.86
N SER A 358 -0.11 14.26 -26.91
CA SER A 358 0.68 14.18 -25.68
C SER A 358 1.91 13.28 -25.79
N THR A 359 1.96 12.41 -26.80
CA THR A 359 3.02 11.40 -27.00
C THR A 359 3.95 11.69 -28.17
N GLY A 360 3.56 12.59 -29.09
CA GLY A 360 4.44 13.22 -30.07
C GLY A 360 5.29 14.31 -29.46
#